data_AF-A0A944ILA1-F1
#
_entry.id   AF-A0A944ILA1-F1
#
_cell.length_a   1.000
_cell.length_b   1.000
_cell.length_c   1.000
_cell.angle_alpha   90.00
_cell.angle_beta   90.00
_cell.angle_gamma   90.00
#
_symmetry.space_group_name_H-M   'P 1'
#
loop_
_entity.id
_entity.type
_entity.pdbx_description
1 polymer ?
#
loop_
_entity_poly.entity_id
_entity_poly.type
_entity_poly.pdbx_seq_one_letter_code
_entity_poly.pdbx_strand_id
1 'polypeptide(L)'
;MSRSMSRGHEDYYTPEQRQKVVDHLSRQRWTDAESGTYARLSHEVPFDENGDVAPSNRVLPTTLPADADPITKMFLDYYRTERGYHPRSINSTTAWTATTPMSFFALPLMTNIDMLVPRKAFLVAGADAHSRYSSEGVRATAPDTVAAS
;
A
#
# COMPACT_ATOMS: atom_id res chain seq x y z
N MET A 1 -4.62 0.90 2.50
CA MET A 1 -3.18 0.75 2.81
C MET A 1 -2.86 -0.48 3.66
N SER A 2 -3.45 -0.69 4.85
CA SER A 2 -3.15 -1.88 5.68
C SER A 2 -3.32 -3.23 4.95
N ARG A 3 -4.46 -3.42 4.27
CA ARG A 3 -4.72 -4.60 3.42
C ARG A 3 -3.68 -4.74 2.31
N SER A 4 -3.46 -3.69 1.52
CA SER A 4 -2.45 -3.63 0.45
C SER A 4 -1.04 -3.99 0.92
N MET A 5 -0.57 -3.39 2.03
CA MET A 5 0.79 -3.65 2.52
C MET A 5 0.96 -5.08 3.05
N SER A 6 -0.08 -5.67 3.64
CA SER A 6 -0.03 -7.02 4.26
C SER A 6 -0.43 -8.17 3.34
N ARG A 7 -1.13 -7.88 2.23
CA ARG A 7 -1.71 -8.86 1.30
C ARG A 7 -1.42 -8.56 -0.17
N GLY A 8 -0.82 -7.42 -0.50
CA GLY A 8 -0.66 -6.95 -1.87
C GLY A 8 -1.92 -6.26 -2.40
N HIS A 9 -1.79 -5.51 -3.48
CA HIS A 9 -2.93 -5.02 -4.25
C HIS A 9 -3.88 -6.17 -4.61
N GLU A 10 -5.19 -5.99 -4.41
CA GLU A 10 -6.20 -7.05 -4.62
C GLU A 10 -5.89 -8.39 -3.92
N ASP A 11 -5.12 -8.37 -2.84
CA ASP A 11 -4.69 -9.54 -2.10
C ASP A 11 -3.84 -10.54 -2.93
N TYR A 12 -3.03 -10.05 -3.88
CA TYR A 12 -2.24 -10.93 -4.77
C TYR A 12 -1.15 -11.77 -4.07
N TYR A 13 -0.70 -11.39 -2.87
CA TYR A 13 0.35 -12.15 -2.20
C TYR A 13 -0.11 -13.56 -1.84
N THR A 14 0.63 -14.56 -2.29
CA THR A 14 0.49 -15.94 -1.78
C THR A 14 0.96 -16.03 -0.32
N PRO A 15 0.57 -17.07 0.43
CA PRO A 15 1.12 -17.31 1.77
C PRO A 15 2.66 -17.33 1.81
N GLU A 16 3.30 -17.93 0.81
CA GLU A 16 4.75 -17.99 0.67
C GLU A 16 5.35 -16.60 0.44
N GLN A 17 4.73 -15.79 -0.44
CA GLN A 17 5.15 -14.40 -0.66
C GLN A 17 5.01 -13.57 0.61
N ARG A 18 3.92 -13.72 1.36
CA ARG A 18 3.75 -13.03 2.65
C ARG A 18 4.86 -13.39 3.64
N GLN A 19 5.27 -14.66 3.69
CA GLN A 19 6.41 -15.08 4.51
C GLN A 19 7.73 -14.45 4.01
N LYS A 20 7.98 -14.45 2.70
CA LYS A 20 9.16 -13.78 2.12
C LYS A 20 9.21 -12.29 2.48
N VAL A 21 8.07 -11.60 2.49
CA VAL A 21 8.01 -10.19 2.94
C VAL A 21 8.38 -10.08 4.42
N VAL A 22 7.80 -10.90 5.29
CA VAL A 22 8.12 -10.89 6.73
C VAL A 22 9.60 -11.18 7.00
N ASP A 23 10.18 -12.15 6.30
CA ASP A 23 11.59 -12.50 6.41
C ASP A 23 12.49 -11.36 5.94
N HIS A 24 12.17 -10.74 4.80
CA HIS A 24 12.87 -9.58 4.27
C HIS A 24 12.86 -8.42 5.27
N LEU A 25 11.68 -8.06 5.79
CA LEU A 25 11.52 -6.97 6.75
C LEU A 25 12.27 -7.26 8.06
N SER A 26 12.25 -8.52 8.53
CA SER A 26 12.96 -8.93 9.74
C SER A 26 14.47 -8.81 9.59
N ARG A 27 15.03 -9.23 8.44
CA ARG A 27 16.46 -9.05 8.13
C ARG A 27 16.83 -7.57 8.00
N GLN A 28 15.98 -6.78 7.34
CA GLN A 28 16.21 -5.34 7.19
C GLN A 28 16.30 -4.63 8.55
N ARG A 29 15.57 -5.08 9.58
CA ARG A 29 15.73 -4.53 10.94
C ARG A 29 17.14 -4.70 11.48
N TRP A 30 17.75 -5.87 11.29
CA TRP A 30 19.13 -6.10 11.73
C TRP A 30 20.10 -5.24 10.95
N THR A 31 19.95 -5.17 9.62
CA THR A 31 20.75 -4.27 8.78
C THR A 31 20.65 -2.81 9.22
N ASP A 32 19.43 -2.32 9.45
CA ASP A 32 19.20 -0.96 9.93
C ASP A 32 19.86 -0.75 11.31
N ALA A 33 19.66 -1.67 12.26
CA ALA A 33 20.23 -1.59 13.61
C ALA A 33 21.77 -1.59 13.61
N GLU A 34 22.39 -2.48 12.83
CA GLU A 34 23.85 -2.57 12.69
C GLU A 34 24.45 -1.32 12.03
N SER A 35 23.74 -0.74 11.07
CA SER A 35 24.17 0.49 10.38
C SER A 35 23.99 1.77 11.21
N GLY A 36 23.20 1.72 12.28
CA GLY A 36 22.81 2.89 13.08
C GLY A 36 21.89 3.88 12.35
N THR A 37 21.35 3.50 11.18
CA THR A 37 20.43 4.30 10.37
C THR A 37 19.35 3.40 9.75
N TYR A 38 18.45 3.96 8.94
CA TYR A 38 17.37 3.21 8.32
C TYR A 38 17.36 3.36 6.80
N ALA A 39 17.10 2.26 6.09
CA ALA A 39 16.83 2.29 4.66
C ALA A 39 15.43 2.87 4.35
N ARG A 40 15.28 3.44 3.15
CA ARG A 40 13.97 3.80 2.60
C ARG A 40 13.65 2.93 1.40
N LEU A 41 12.54 2.18 1.46
CA LEU A 41 12.15 1.18 0.47
C LEU A 41 10.62 1.14 0.28
N SER A 42 10.17 0.42 -0.77
CA SER A 42 8.76 0.22 -1.09
C SER A 42 7.94 -0.24 0.13
N HIS A 43 6.78 0.39 0.33
CA HIS A 43 5.88 0.06 1.45
C HIS A 43 4.94 -1.12 1.12
N GLU A 44 4.63 -1.29 -0.16
CA GLU A 44 4.14 -2.57 -0.70
C GLU A 44 5.35 -3.23 -1.35
N VAL A 45 5.80 -4.35 -0.79
CA VAL A 45 7.06 -5.02 -1.15
C VAL A 45 6.86 -5.84 -2.42
N PRO A 46 7.36 -5.40 -3.58
CA PRO A 46 7.10 -6.07 -4.85
C PRO A 46 7.98 -7.32 -5.00
N PHE A 47 7.61 -8.15 -5.97
CA PHE A 47 8.35 -9.33 -6.38
C PHE A 47 8.82 -9.19 -7.83
N ASP A 48 9.99 -9.75 -8.14
CA ASP A 48 10.47 -9.88 -9.51
C ASP A 48 9.86 -11.11 -10.23
N GLU A 49 10.27 -11.34 -11.48
CA GLU A 49 9.82 -12.45 -12.31
C GLU A 49 10.17 -13.84 -11.72
N ASN A 50 11.19 -13.91 -10.86
CA ASN A 50 11.60 -15.13 -10.16
C ASN A 50 10.84 -15.32 -8.84
N GLY A 51 9.97 -14.37 -8.48
CA GLY A 51 9.23 -14.37 -7.23
C GLY A 51 10.07 -14.00 -6.02
N ASP A 52 11.18 -13.29 -6.21
CA ASP A 52 12.03 -12.77 -5.13
C ASP A 52 11.72 -11.31 -4.81
N VAL A 53 11.93 -10.93 -3.56
CA VAL A 53 11.61 -9.60 -3.04
C VAL A 53 12.51 -8.55 -3.70
N ALA A 54 11.90 -7.57 -4.37
CA ALA A 54 12.61 -6.60 -5.23
C ALA A 54 12.22 -5.13 -4.93
N PRO A 55 12.39 -4.64 -3.69
CA PRO A 55 11.93 -3.31 -3.31
C PRO A 55 12.74 -2.20 -3.98
N SER A 56 12.12 -1.04 -4.14
CA SER A 56 12.76 0.16 -4.70
C SER A 56 12.89 1.26 -3.66
N ASN A 57 13.90 2.11 -3.79
CA ASN A 57 14.12 3.24 -2.88
C ASN A 57 13.20 4.44 -3.15
N ARG A 58 12.22 4.28 -4.04
CA ARG A 58 11.21 5.29 -4.36
C ARG A 58 9.86 4.64 -4.65
N VAL A 59 8.77 5.32 -4.28
CA VAL A 59 7.40 4.82 -4.53
C VAL A 59 7.07 4.78 -6.02
N LEU A 60 7.47 5.81 -6.77
CA LEU A 60 7.25 5.89 -8.21
C LEU A 60 8.58 6.06 -8.95
N PRO A 61 8.77 5.44 -10.11
CA PRO A 61 9.96 5.67 -10.92
C PRO A 61 9.99 7.10 -11.46
N THR A 62 11.15 7.54 -11.94
CA THR A 62 11.32 8.86 -12.58
C THR A 62 10.79 8.89 -14.00
N THR A 63 10.71 7.74 -14.65
CA THR A 63 10.27 7.51 -16.02
C THR A 63 9.52 6.19 -16.09
N LEU A 64 8.56 6.07 -17.00
CA LEU A 64 7.83 4.83 -17.23
C LEU A 64 8.23 4.20 -18.56
N PRO A 65 8.26 2.86 -18.64
CA PRO A 65 8.29 2.20 -19.94
C PRO A 65 7.00 2.51 -20.71
N ALA A 66 7.05 2.41 -22.04
CA ALA A 66 5.93 2.81 -22.91
C ALA A 66 4.65 2.01 -22.61
N ASP A 67 4.81 0.75 -22.25
CA ASP A 67 3.79 -0.23 -21.91
C ASP A 67 3.40 -0.25 -20.43
N ALA A 68 3.86 0.72 -19.62
CA ALA A 68 3.46 0.80 -18.22
C ALA A 68 1.93 0.78 -18.06
N ASP A 69 1.46 0.14 -17.00
CA ASP A 69 0.03 -0.02 -16.76
C ASP A 69 -0.66 1.35 -16.55
N PRO A 70 -1.96 1.45 -16.86
CA PRO A 70 -2.70 2.70 -16.75
C PRO A 70 -2.69 3.30 -15.34
N ILE A 71 -2.68 2.47 -14.29
CA ILE A 71 -2.72 2.92 -12.90
C ILE A 71 -1.40 3.62 -12.57
N THR A 72 -0.27 2.98 -12.83
CA THR A 72 1.06 3.57 -12.62
C THR A 72 1.24 4.86 -13.43
N LYS A 73 0.75 4.90 -14.68
CA LYS A 73 0.74 6.14 -15.49
C LYS A 73 -0.01 7.27 -14.79
N MET A 74 -1.20 7.00 -14.25
CA MET A 74 -1.99 8.01 -13.53
C MET A 74 -1.32 8.46 -12.22
N PHE A 75 -0.71 7.54 -11.47
CA PHE A 75 0.03 7.89 -10.26
C PHE A 75 1.24 8.78 -10.57
N LEU A 76 1.99 8.45 -11.63
CA LEU A 76 3.11 9.27 -12.07
C LEU A 76 2.66 10.64 -12.55
N ASP A 77 1.61 10.72 -13.38
CA ASP A 77 1.03 11.99 -13.84
C ASP A 77 0.69 12.90 -12.66
N TYR A 78 0.09 12.38 -11.60
CA TYR A 78 -0.24 13.19 -10.43
C TYR A 78 1.00 13.56 -9.59
N TYR A 79 1.78 12.58 -9.15
CA TYR A 79 2.83 12.80 -8.13
C TYR A 79 4.15 13.32 -8.69
N ARG A 80 4.37 13.26 -10.02
CA ARG A 80 5.65 13.59 -10.66
C ARG A 80 5.56 14.72 -11.69
N THR A 81 4.39 15.33 -11.86
CA THR A 81 4.20 16.53 -12.69
C THR A 81 3.70 17.71 -11.86
N GLU A 82 3.64 18.90 -12.46
CA GLU A 82 3.12 20.11 -11.80
C GLU A 82 1.68 19.96 -11.25
N ARG A 83 0.92 18.98 -11.74
CA ARG A 83 -0.45 18.70 -11.31
C ARG A 83 -0.56 18.44 -9.80
N GLY A 84 0.38 17.70 -9.23
CA GLY A 84 0.30 17.25 -7.84
C GLY A 84 1.66 17.02 -7.17
N TYR A 85 2.77 17.33 -7.85
CA TYR A 85 4.10 17.23 -7.27
C TYR A 85 4.26 18.14 -6.06
N HIS A 86 4.87 17.60 -5.00
CA HIS A 86 5.29 18.39 -3.86
C HIS A 86 6.63 17.86 -3.33
N PRO A 87 7.65 18.71 -3.08
CA PRO A 87 9.01 18.25 -2.71
C PRO A 87 9.08 17.47 -1.39
N ARG A 88 8.14 17.72 -0.47
CA ARG A 88 8.01 16.98 0.80
C ARG A 88 7.13 15.71 0.74
N SER A 89 6.52 15.41 -0.41
CA SER A 89 5.64 14.25 -0.55
C SER A 89 6.48 12.99 -0.77
N ILE A 90 6.27 11.96 0.05
CA ILE A 90 6.96 10.67 -0.09
C ILE A 90 6.73 10.10 -1.50
N ASN A 91 5.48 10.06 -1.94
CA ASN A 91 5.11 9.53 -3.26
C ASN A 91 5.76 10.32 -4.41
N SER A 92 6.06 11.60 -4.21
CA SER A 92 6.71 12.44 -5.20
C SER A 92 8.22 12.28 -5.22
N THR A 93 8.90 12.06 -4.09
CA THR A 93 10.37 12.23 -4.02
C THR A 93 11.16 11.01 -3.53
N THR A 94 10.55 10.12 -2.75
CA THR A 94 11.29 9.11 -1.97
C THR A 94 10.43 7.85 -1.74
N ALA A 95 10.82 7.05 -0.77
CA ALA A 95 10.09 5.92 -0.21
C ALA A 95 9.89 6.06 1.31
N TRP A 96 9.12 5.14 1.88
CA TRP A 96 8.91 5.01 3.33
C TRP A 96 10.12 4.36 3.99
N THR A 97 10.21 4.37 5.32
CA THR A 97 11.22 3.53 5.99
C THR A 97 10.96 2.07 5.63
N ALA A 98 12.01 1.33 5.30
CA ALA A 98 11.90 -0.02 4.75
C ALA A 98 11.08 -0.97 5.65
N THR A 99 11.14 -0.74 6.96
CA THR A 99 10.46 -1.52 7.99
C THR A 99 9.04 -1.05 8.32
N THR A 100 8.53 0.02 7.69
CA THR A 100 7.14 0.50 7.83
C THR A 100 6.09 -0.61 7.68
N PRO A 101 6.18 -1.54 6.70
CA PRO A 101 5.10 -2.51 6.45
C PRO A 101 4.85 -3.47 7.62
N MET A 102 5.82 -3.70 8.52
CA MET A 102 5.68 -4.65 9.63
C MET A 102 4.47 -4.37 10.51
N SER A 103 4.20 -3.10 10.84
CA SER A 103 3.05 -2.74 11.67
C SER A 103 1.73 -3.11 11.01
N PHE A 104 1.65 -3.00 9.69
CA PHE A 104 0.44 -3.33 8.92
C PHE A 104 0.23 -4.83 8.72
N PHE A 105 1.28 -5.65 8.83
CA PHE A 105 1.16 -7.10 8.93
C PHE A 105 0.62 -7.54 10.31
N ALA A 106 0.96 -6.82 11.37
CA ALA A 106 0.54 -7.15 12.73
C ALA A 106 -0.83 -6.55 13.11
N LEU A 107 -1.15 -5.36 12.59
CA LEU A 107 -2.29 -4.55 12.99
C LEU A 107 -3.21 -4.29 11.77
N PRO A 108 -4.17 -5.18 11.49
CA PRO A 108 -5.17 -4.93 10.45
C PRO A 108 -6.04 -3.74 10.85
N LEU A 109 -6.23 -2.79 9.92
CA LEU A 109 -7.20 -1.71 10.09
C LEU A 109 -8.63 -2.25 9.93
N MET A 110 -9.60 -1.54 10.53
CA MET A 110 -11.04 -1.84 10.47
C MET A 110 -11.50 -3.09 11.25
N THR A 111 -10.66 -3.66 12.11
CA THR A 111 -11.07 -4.77 13.02
C THR A 111 -12.25 -4.39 13.92
N ASN A 112 -12.32 -3.13 14.36
CA ASN A 112 -13.35 -2.61 15.26
C ASN A 112 -14.34 -1.69 14.51
N ILE A 113 -14.69 -2.04 13.27
CA ILE A 113 -15.62 -1.25 12.45
C ILE A 113 -17.04 -1.16 13.06
N ASP A 114 -17.40 -2.13 13.91
CA ASP A 114 -18.62 -2.16 14.71
C ASP A 114 -18.74 -0.96 15.66
N MET A 115 -17.62 -0.48 16.20
CA MET A 115 -17.57 0.72 17.06
C MET A 115 -17.98 2.01 16.35
N LEU A 116 -18.18 1.98 15.03
CA LEU A 116 -18.72 3.10 14.29
C LEU A 116 -20.13 3.46 14.77
N VAL A 117 -20.96 2.47 15.12
CA VAL A 117 -22.36 2.66 15.56
C VAL A 117 -22.43 3.56 16.80
N PRO A 118 -23.43 4.46 16.87
CA PRO A 118 -24.52 4.70 15.91
C PRO A 118 -24.17 5.73 14.82
N ARG A 119 -22.90 6.13 14.69
CA ARG A 119 -22.48 7.14 13.71
C ARG A 119 -22.56 6.54 12.31
N LYS A 120 -22.95 7.36 11.34
CA LYS A 120 -23.00 6.98 9.92
C LYS A 120 -21.68 7.37 9.25
N ALA A 121 -21.22 6.54 8.32
CA ALA A 121 -20.12 6.86 7.41
C ALA A 121 -20.63 6.81 5.97
N PHE A 122 -20.09 7.68 5.12
CA PHE A 122 -20.35 7.69 3.69
C PHE A 122 -19.07 7.30 2.95
N LEU A 123 -19.14 6.25 2.13
CA LEU A 123 -18.02 5.75 1.35
C LEU A 123 -18.15 6.24 -0.09
N VAL A 124 -17.11 6.91 -0.59
CA VAL A 124 -17.02 7.39 -1.98
C VAL A 124 -15.92 6.62 -2.69
N ALA A 125 -16.24 6.04 -3.85
CA ALA A 125 -15.27 5.42 -4.75
C ALA A 125 -15.71 5.67 -6.19
N GLY A 126 -14.76 5.96 -7.07
CA GLY A 126 -15.03 6.04 -8.51
C GLY A 126 -15.43 4.67 -9.06
N ALA A 127 -16.31 4.65 -10.07
CA ALA A 127 -16.83 3.41 -10.65
C ALA A 127 -15.72 2.48 -11.16
N ASP A 128 -14.68 3.06 -11.75
CA ASP A 128 -13.54 2.38 -12.38
C ASP A 128 -12.23 2.49 -11.58
N ALA A 129 -12.30 2.88 -10.30
CA ALA A 129 -11.10 3.00 -9.49
C ALA A 129 -10.52 1.62 -9.17
N HIS A 130 -9.22 1.39 -9.45
CA HIS A 130 -8.50 0.16 -9.05
C HIS A 130 -8.61 -0.13 -7.55
N SER A 131 -8.81 0.90 -6.72
CA SER A 131 -8.96 0.78 -5.27
C SER A 131 -10.41 0.56 -4.80
N ARG A 132 -11.40 0.49 -5.70
CA ARG A 132 -12.83 0.40 -5.35
C ARG A 132 -13.14 -0.79 -4.44
N TYR A 133 -12.49 -1.94 -4.67
CA TYR A 133 -12.63 -3.14 -3.86
C TYR A 133 -12.33 -2.90 -2.37
N SER A 134 -11.49 -1.91 -2.04
CA SER A 134 -11.20 -1.56 -0.65
C SER A 134 -12.44 -0.98 0.04
N SER A 135 -13.15 -0.06 -0.63
CA SER A 135 -14.39 0.52 -0.10
C SER A 135 -15.52 -0.51 -0.04
N GLU A 136 -15.62 -1.40 -1.04
CA GLU A 136 -16.61 -2.47 -1.03
C GLU A 136 -16.36 -3.49 0.08
N GLY A 137 -15.09 -3.82 0.35
CA GLY A 137 -14.70 -4.65 1.48
C GLY A 137 -15.07 -4.04 2.83
N VAL A 138 -14.85 -2.73 3.01
CA VAL A 138 -15.29 -2.01 4.22
C VAL A 138 -16.81 -2.00 4.34
N ARG A 139 -17.54 -1.74 3.25
CA ARG A 139 -19.00 -1.74 3.24
C ARG A 139 -19.56 -3.11 3.65
N ALA A 140 -18.97 -4.19 3.19
CA ALA A 140 -19.44 -5.55 3.45
C ALA A 140 -19.30 -5.97 4.93
N THR A 141 -18.38 -5.36 5.68
CA THR A 141 -18.16 -5.67 7.11
C THR A 141 -18.69 -4.59 8.04
N ALA A 142 -19.13 -3.44 7.51
CA ALA A 142 -19.67 -2.36 8.31
C ALA A 142 -21.02 -2.78 8.94
N PRO A 143 -21.28 -2.40 10.19
CA PRO A 143 -22.57 -2.65 10.85
C PRO A 143 -23.70 -1.95 10.07
N ASP A 144 -24.89 -2.56 10.05
CA ASP A 144 -26.01 -2.25 9.15
C ASP A 144 -26.10 -0.78 8.75
N THR A 145 -25.67 -0.54 7.52
CA THR A 145 -26.00 0.66 6.78
C THR A 145 -27.50 0.63 6.58
N VAL A 146 -28.23 1.62 7.13
CA VAL A 146 -29.60 1.89 6.67
C VAL A 146 -29.53 1.97 5.14
N ALA A 147 -30.13 0.99 4.47
CA ALA A 147 -30.18 0.94 3.03
C ALA A 147 -30.66 2.30 2.53
N ALA A 148 -29.96 2.88 1.57
CA ALA A 148 -30.48 4.03 0.86
C ALA A 148 -31.81 3.57 0.22
N SER A 149 -32.92 4.07 0.78
CA SER A 149 -34.27 3.92 0.24
C SER A 149 -34.38 4.56 -1.12
#